data_AF-M6ZVJ3-F1
#
_entry.id   AF-M6ZVJ3-F1
#
_cell.length_a   1.000
_cell.length_b   1.000
_cell.length_c   1.000
_cell.angle_alpha   90.00
_cell.angle_beta   90.00
_cell.angle_gamma   90.00
#
_symmetry.space_group_name_H-M   'P 1'
#
loop_
_entity.id
_entity.type
_entity.pdbx_description
1 polymer ?
#
loop_
_entity_poly.entity_id
_entity_poly.type
_entity_poly.pdbx_seq_one_letter_code
_entity_poly.pdbx_strand_id
1 'polypeptide(L)' 'MKSIVIVAGGTGGHISPGVALAEVLTELKEKIGYENLYLYSLVRNKNNPDLEQAPCPVLWH' A
#
# COMPACT_ATOMS: atom_id res chain seq x y z
N MET A 1 8.51 -14.86 9.55
CA MET A 1 7.82 -14.40 8.33
C MET A 1 7.77 -12.87 8.39
N LYS A 2 8.39 -12.17 7.43
CA LYS A 2 8.53 -10.69 7.47
C LYS A 2 7.38 -10.04 6.72
N SER A 3 6.76 -9.03 7.30
CA SER A 3 5.64 -8.30 6.68
C SER A 3 5.94 -6.80 6.66
N ILE A 4 5.49 -6.14 5.62
CA ILE A 4 5.60 -4.69 5.45
C ILE A 4 4.19 -4.11 5.42
N VAL A 5 3.98 -3.05 6.20
CA VAL A 5 2.75 -2.25 6.16
C VAL A 5 3.14 -0.82 5.81
N ILE A 6 2.62 -0.32 4.69
CA ILE A 6 2.80 1.06 4.27
C ILE A 6 1.61 1.85 4.79
N VAL A 7 1.88 2.83 5.66
CA VAL A 7 0.84 3.76 6.14
C VAL A 7 0.64 4.85 5.10
N ALA A 8 -0.40 4.69 4.29
CA ALA A 8 -0.77 5.58 3.20
C ALA A 8 -2.16 6.21 3.49
N GLY A 9 -2.28 6.81 4.68
CA GLY A 9 -3.50 7.44 5.19
C GLY A 9 -3.42 8.97 5.19
N GLY A 10 -4.56 9.65 5.23
CA GLY A 10 -4.61 11.13 5.28
C GLY A 10 -5.81 11.71 4.54
N THR A 11 -5.71 12.97 4.13
CA THR A 11 -6.69 13.67 3.26
C THR A 11 -6.42 13.46 1.76
N GLY A 12 -5.44 12.63 1.40
CA GLY A 12 -5.11 12.27 0.01
C GLY A 12 -3.61 12.28 -0.30
N GLY A 13 -2.85 13.22 0.28
CA GLY A 13 -1.46 13.49 -0.12
C GLY A 13 -0.44 12.37 0.09
N HIS A 14 -0.75 11.35 0.90
CA HIS A 14 0.14 10.21 1.17
C HIS A 14 -0.31 8.91 0.49
N ILE A 15 -1.48 8.90 -0.18
CA ILE A 15 -2.01 7.71 -0.83
C ILE A 15 -1.15 7.38 -2.06
N SER A 16 -1.02 8.32 -2.99
CA SER A 16 -0.26 8.10 -4.23
C SER A 16 1.21 7.70 -3.97
N PRO A 17 1.96 8.38 -3.08
CA PRO A 17 3.31 7.95 -2.74
C PRO A 17 3.36 6.56 -2.09
N GLY A 18 2.35 6.21 -1.26
CA GLY A 18 2.24 4.90 -0.66
C GLY A 18 1.99 3.80 -1.69
N VAL A 19 1.10 4.05 -2.65
CA VAL A 19 0.82 3.15 -3.78
C VAL A 19 2.07 2.94 -4.64
N ALA A 20 2.74 4.01 -5.04
CA ALA A 20 3.99 3.93 -5.81
C ALA A 20 5.09 3.15 -5.07
N LEU A 21 5.23 3.34 -3.76
CA LEU A 21 6.17 2.55 -2.97
C LEU A 21 5.77 1.06 -2.94
N ALA A 22 4.48 0.77 -2.83
CA ALA A 22 3.97 -0.60 -2.84
C ALA A 22 4.24 -1.30 -4.18
N GLU A 23 4.14 -0.60 -5.31
CA GLU A 23 4.48 -1.13 -6.64
C GLU A 23 5.95 -1.58 -6.70
N VAL A 24 6.85 -0.69 -6.30
CA VAL A 24 8.30 -0.97 -6.27
C VAL A 24 8.61 -2.12 -5.32
N LEU A 25 7.99 -2.17 -4.14
CA LEU A 25 8.22 -3.27 -3.19
C LEU A 25 7.70 -4.60 -3.73
N THR A 26 6.58 -4.62 -4.45
CA THR A 26 6.06 -5.82 -5.11
C THR A 26 7.08 -6.38 -6.11
N GLU A 27 7.67 -5.54 -6.95
CA GLU A 27 8.72 -5.94 -7.89
C GLU A 27 10.00 -6.46 -7.19
N LEU A 28 10.33 -5.89 -6.03
CA LEU A 28 11.52 -6.23 -5.27
C LEU A 28 11.32 -7.36 -4.24
N LYS A 29 10.17 -8.04 -4.25
CA LYS A 29 9.80 -9.05 -3.23
C LYS A 29 10.87 -10.10 -3.00
N GLU A 30 11.36 -10.74 -4.07
CA GLU A 30 12.37 -11.80 -3.99
C GLU A 30 13.72 -11.28 -3.49
N LYS A 31 14.08 -10.06 -3.90
CA LYS A 31 15.34 -9.42 -3.49
C LYS A 31 15.35 -9.02 -2.02
N ILE A 32 14.21 -8.54 -1.51
CA ILE A 32 14.07 -8.07 -0.12
C ILE A 32 13.76 -9.24 0.83
N GLY A 33 13.07 -10.28 0.34
CA GLY A 33 12.72 -11.46 1.13
C GLY A 33 11.64 -11.19 2.18
N TYR A 34 10.61 -10.41 1.83
CA TYR A 34 9.39 -10.28 2.64
C TYR A 34 8.28 -11.17 2.09
N GLU A 35 7.33 -11.52 2.94
CA GLU A 35 6.24 -12.43 2.61
C GLU A 35 4.96 -11.70 2.26
N ASN A 36 4.59 -10.74 3.12
CA ASN A 36 3.36 -9.96 3.01
C ASN A 36 3.64 -8.48 2.87
N LEU A 37 2.87 -7.81 2.02
CA LEU A 37 2.85 -6.37 1.82
C LEU A 37 1.40 -5.89 1.94
N TYR A 38 1.20 -4.80 2.67
CA TYR A 38 -0.11 -4.20 2.87
C TYR A 38 -0.05 -2.69 2.74
N LEU A 39 -1.12 -2.10 2.21
CA LEU A 39 -1.40 -0.68 2.31
C LEU A 39 -2.39 -0.45 3.45
N TYR A 40 -2.15 0.54 4.29
CA TYR A 40 -3.09 0.95 5.33
C TYR A 40 -3.70 2.31 4.98
N SER A 41 -5.03 2.38 4.89
CA SER A 41 -5.75 3.63 4.62
C SER A 41 -7.09 3.71 5.34
N LEU A 42 -7.61 4.93 5.45
CA LEU A 42 -8.91 5.19 6.09
C LEU A 42 -10.05 4.78 5.16
N VAL A 43 -11.16 4.26 5.70
CA VAL A 43 -12.36 3.87 4.92
C VAL A 43 -12.88 5.01 4.05
N ARG A 44 -12.76 6.26 4.50
CA ARG A 44 -13.16 7.45 3.72
C ARG A 44 -12.39 7.62 2.40
N ASN A 45 -11.25 6.96 2.26
CA ASN A 45 -10.40 7.03 1.06
C ASN A 45 -10.69 5.93 0.05
N LYS A 46 -11.70 5.07 0.26
CA LYS A 46 -12.02 3.94 -0.64
C LYS A 46 -12.23 4.32 -2.10
N ASN A 47 -12.68 5.55 -2.36
CA ASN A 47 -12.92 6.07 -3.71
C ASN A 47 -11.73 6.86 -4.26
N ASN A 48 -10.55 6.77 -3.62
CA ASN A 48 -9.34 7.38 -4.17
C ASN A 48 -8.90 6.57 -5.42
N PRO A 49 -8.69 7.21 -6.58
CA PRO A 49 -8.34 6.51 -7.82
C PRO A 49 -7.10 5.60 -7.71
N ASP A 50 -6.10 6.00 -6.92
CA ASP A 50 -4.87 5.22 -6.79
C ASP A 50 -5.09 3.91 -5.98
N LEU A 51 -6.18 3.82 -5.21
CA LEU A 51 -6.53 2.60 -4.47
C LEU A 51 -7.39 1.62 -5.27
N GLU A 52 -7.95 2.03 -6.42
CA GLU A 52 -8.71 1.13 -7.31
C GLU A 52 -7.82 0.02 -7.90
N GLN A 53 -6.54 0.32 -8.10
CA GLN A 53 -5.53 -0.59 -8.66
C GLN A 53 -4.38 -0.82 -7.67
N ALA A 54 -4.66 -0.81 -6.36
CA ALA A 54 -3.64 -1.01 -5.34
C ALA A 54 -2.84 -2.32 -5.60
N PRO A 55 -1.49 -2.26 -5.59
CA PRO A 55 -0.63 -3.40 -5.95
C PRO A 55 -0.57 -4.48 -4.86
N CYS A 56 -1.22 -4.25 -3.73
CA CYS A 56 -1.28 -5.17 -2.60
C CYS A 56 -2.59 -4.94 -1.81
N PRO A 57 -2.99 -5.88 -0.94
CA PRO A 57 -4.21 -5.73 -0.15
C PRO A 57 -4.21 -4.45 0.70
N VAL A 58 -5.35 -3.75 0.67
CA VAL A 58 -5.58 -2.56 1.50
C VAL A 58 -6.28 -2.95 2.79
N LEU A 59 -5.65 -2.63 3.92
CA LEU A 59 -6.20 -2.69 5.27
C LEU A 59 -6.94 -1.38 5.55
N TRP A 60 -8.24 -1.50 5.80
CA TRP A 60 -9.13 -0.37 6.03
C TRP A 60 -9.32 -0.10 7.52
N HIS A 61 -9.28 1.18 7.91
CA HIS A 61 -9.59 1.67 9.26
C HIS A 61 -10.65 2.77 9.24
#